data_AF-A0A376TSW1-F1
#
_entry.id   AF-A0A376TSW1-F1
#
_cell.length_a   1.000
_cell.length_b   1.000
_cell.length_c   1.000
_cell.angle_alpha   90.00
_cell.angle_beta   90.00
_cell.angle_gamma   90.00
#
_symmetry.space_group_name_H-M   'P 1'
#
loop_
_entity.id
_entity.type
_entity.pdbx_description
1 polymer ?
#
loop_
_entity_poly.entity_id
_entity_poly.type
_entity_poly.pdbx_seq_one_letter_code
_entity_poly.pdbx_strand_id
1 'polypeptide(L)'
;MSESVHTNTSLWSKGMKAVIVAQFLSAFGDNALLFATLALLKAQFYPEWSQPILQMVFVGAYILFAPFVGQVADSFAKGRVMMFANGLKLLGAASICFGINPFLGYTLVGVGAAAYSPAKYGILGELTTGSKLVKANGLMEASTIAAILLGSVAGGVLADWHVLVALAACALAYGGAVVANIYIPKLAAARPGQSWNLINMTRSFLNACTSLWRNGETRFSLVGTSYSGERVSRCVSCWCCGYRWRWALPITLRPPISTRW
;
A
#
# COMPACT_ATOMS: atom_id res chain seq x y z
N MET A 1 -7.79 -33.61 17.97
CA MET A 1 -7.76 -33.87 16.52
C MET A 1 -7.10 -32.66 15.87
N SER A 2 -5.78 -32.73 15.72
CA SER A 2 -4.97 -31.62 15.25
C SER A 2 -4.98 -31.64 13.73
N GLU A 3 -5.80 -30.79 13.12
CA GLU A 3 -5.90 -30.70 11.67
C GLU A 3 -4.58 -30.13 11.12
N SER A 4 -3.75 -31.02 10.57
CA SER A 4 -2.51 -30.67 9.91
C SER A 4 -2.84 -29.85 8.66
N VAL A 5 -2.67 -28.53 8.76
CA VAL A 5 -2.77 -27.60 7.64
C VAL A 5 -1.78 -28.05 6.56
N HIS A 6 -2.27 -28.75 5.55
CA HIS A 6 -1.51 -29.07 4.35
C HIS A 6 -1.03 -27.76 3.72
N THR A 7 0.25 -27.45 3.89
CA THR A 7 0.95 -26.35 3.22
C THR A 7 1.15 -26.66 1.74
N ASN A 8 0.06 -26.84 1.00
CA ASN A 8 0.06 -26.74 -0.45
C ASN A 8 0.20 -25.25 -0.82
N THR A 9 1.42 -24.73 -0.72
CA THR A 9 1.79 -23.35 -1.06
C THR A 9 1.85 -23.18 -2.58
N SER A 10 0.74 -23.47 -3.28
CA SER A 10 0.55 -23.06 -4.67
C SER A 10 0.45 -21.53 -4.72
N LEU A 11 1.03 -20.91 -5.76
CA LEU A 11 0.85 -19.47 -6.04
C LEU A 11 -0.64 -19.08 -6.16
N TRP A 12 -1.52 -20.07 -6.36
CA TRP A 12 -2.96 -19.90 -6.53
C TRP A 12 -3.78 -20.26 -5.27
N SER A 13 -3.18 -20.20 -4.08
CA SER A 13 -3.93 -20.38 -2.83
C SER A 13 -5.06 -19.36 -2.69
N LYS A 14 -6.14 -19.73 -1.99
CA LYS A 14 -7.31 -18.84 -1.79
C LYS A 14 -6.89 -17.47 -1.21
N GLY A 15 -5.94 -17.47 -0.26
CA GLY A 15 -5.40 -16.24 0.33
C GLY A 15 -4.60 -15.38 -0.66
N MET A 16 -3.75 -15.99 -1.50
CA MET A 16 -2.99 -15.25 -2.51
C MET A 16 -3.92 -14.64 -3.57
N LYS A 17 -4.94 -15.39 -4.04
CA LYS A 17 -5.94 -14.84 -4.97
C LYS A 17 -6.71 -13.66 -4.36
N ALA A 18 -7.15 -13.79 -3.10
CA ALA A 18 -7.85 -12.73 -2.39
C ALA A 18 -6.99 -11.46 -2.27
N VAL A 19 -5.70 -11.60 -1.95
CA VAL A 19 -4.75 -10.47 -1.88
C VAL A 19 -4.56 -9.81 -3.24
N ILE A 20 -4.37 -10.59 -4.32
CA ILE A 20 -4.22 -10.04 -5.68
C ILE A 20 -5.47 -9.27 -6.08
N VAL A 21 -6.66 -9.84 -5.85
CA VAL A 21 -7.94 -9.20 -6.18
C VAL A 21 -8.13 -7.92 -5.37
N ALA A 22 -7.92 -7.96 -4.04
CA ALA A 22 -8.03 -6.78 -3.20
C ALA A 22 -7.05 -5.67 -3.60
N GLN A 23 -5.81 -6.04 -3.92
CA GLN A 23 -4.80 -5.11 -4.42
C GLN A 23 -5.18 -4.51 -5.77
N PHE A 24 -5.67 -5.34 -6.70
CA PHE A 24 -6.12 -4.88 -8.01
C PHE A 24 -7.26 -3.88 -7.89
N LEU A 25 -8.31 -4.19 -7.13
CA LEU A 25 -9.45 -3.30 -6.93
C LEU A 25 -9.04 -2.02 -6.20
N SER A 26 -8.17 -2.11 -5.18
CA SER A 26 -7.67 -0.92 -4.50
C SER A 26 -6.85 -0.04 -5.44
N ALA A 27 -5.92 -0.60 -6.22
CA ALA A 27 -5.08 0.17 -7.12
C ALA A 27 -5.90 0.78 -8.28
N PHE A 28 -6.88 0.05 -8.79
CA PHE A 28 -7.84 0.55 -9.76
C PHE A 28 -8.60 1.76 -9.19
N GLY A 29 -9.15 1.61 -7.98
CA GLY A 29 -9.86 2.69 -7.28
C GLY A 29 -8.99 3.91 -7.01
N ASP A 30 -7.73 3.72 -6.59
CA ASP A 30 -6.79 4.82 -6.30
C ASP A 30 -6.58 5.70 -7.55
N ASN A 31 -6.36 5.06 -8.72
CA ASN A 31 -6.12 5.78 -9.96
C ASN A 31 -7.41 6.36 -10.54
N ALA A 32 -8.52 5.62 -10.50
CA ALA A 32 -9.81 6.13 -10.95
C ALA A 32 -10.26 7.35 -10.12
N LEU A 33 -10.05 7.31 -8.80
CA LEU A 33 -10.43 8.38 -7.90
C LEU A 33 -9.61 9.65 -8.16
N LEU A 34 -8.32 9.52 -8.49
CA LEU A 34 -7.49 10.68 -8.85
C LEU A 34 -8.12 11.44 -10.03
N PHE A 35 -8.41 10.75 -11.13
CA PHE A 35 -9.00 11.39 -12.31
C PHE A 35 -10.42 11.91 -12.06
N ALA A 36 -11.24 11.14 -11.33
CA ALA A 36 -12.58 11.59 -10.94
C ALA A 36 -12.55 12.85 -10.07
N THR A 37 -11.61 12.93 -9.13
CA THR A 37 -11.45 14.10 -8.25
C THR A 37 -10.92 15.29 -9.03
N LEU A 38 -9.96 15.10 -9.95
CA LEU A 38 -9.48 16.17 -10.82
C LEU A 38 -10.59 16.74 -11.71
N ALA A 39 -11.45 15.88 -12.27
CA ALA A 39 -12.61 16.31 -13.03
C ALA A 39 -13.63 17.06 -12.14
N LEU A 40 -13.85 16.62 -10.90
CA LEU A 40 -14.68 17.34 -9.94
C LEU A 40 -14.14 18.75 -9.66
N LEU A 41 -12.83 18.89 -9.45
CA LEU A 41 -12.18 20.20 -9.23
C LEU A 41 -12.41 21.14 -10.42
N LYS A 42 -12.26 20.62 -11.65
CA LYS A 42 -12.54 21.38 -12.88
C LYS A 42 -14.01 21.78 -13.00
N ALA A 43 -14.93 20.86 -12.70
CA ALA A 43 -16.37 21.13 -12.74
C ALA A 43 -16.82 22.18 -11.70
N GLN A 44 -16.10 22.29 -10.59
CA GLN A 44 -16.33 23.27 -9.53
C GLN A 44 -15.55 24.59 -9.75
N PHE A 45 -14.97 24.79 -10.93
CA PHE A 45 -14.18 25.98 -11.30
C PHE A 45 -13.04 26.30 -10.32
N TYR A 46 -12.41 25.27 -9.73
CA TYR A 46 -11.21 25.49 -8.93
C TYR A 46 -10.07 26.03 -9.79
N PRO A 47 -9.16 26.85 -9.22
CA PRO A 47 -8.01 27.35 -9.95
C PRO A 47 -7.07 26.22 -10.40
N GLU A 48 -6.34 26.40 -11.50
CA GLU A 48 -5.47 25.35 -12.06
C GLU A 48 -4.35 24.87 -11.14
N TRP A 49 -3.94 25.71 -10.16
CA TRP A 49 -2.98 25.32 -9.13
C TRP A 49 -3.53 24.28 -8.13
N SER A 50 -4.84 24.06 -8.09
CA SER A 50 -5.47 23.07 -7.20
C SER A 50 -5.11 21.62 -7.55
N GLN A 51 -4.95 21.32 -8.84
CA GLN A 51 -4.63 19.98 -9.34
C GLN A 51 -3.29 19.45 -8.80
N PRO A 52 -2.16 20.19 -8.92
CA PRO A 52 -0.88 19.75 -8.36
C PRO A 52 -0.90 19.75 -6.82
N ILE A 53 -1.61 20.68 -6.18
CA ILE A 53 -1.74 20.69 -4.72
C ILE A 53 -2.43 19.41 -4.23
N LEU A 54 -3.47 18.93 -4.90
CA LEU A 54 -4.16 17.69 -4.54
C LEU A 54 -3.19 16.50 -4.48
N GLN A 55 -2.31 16.38 -5.48
CA GLN A 55 -1.26 15.35 -5.51
C GLN A 55 -0.21 15.55 -4.43
N MET A 56 0.23 16.80 -4.19
CA MET A 56 1.19 17.12 -3.13
C MET A 56 0.64 16.79 -1.74
N VAL A 57 -0.64 17.07 -1.48
CA VAL A 57 -1.31 16.76 -0.22
C VAL A 57 -1.38 15.24 -0.01
N PHE A 58 -1.73 14.48 -1.05
CA PHE A 58 -1.72 13.02 -0.99
C PHE A 58 -0.34 12.46 -0.65
N VAL A 59 0.70 12.92 -1.35
CA VAL A 59 2.08 12.49 -1.10
C VAL A 59 2.56 12.96 0.28
N GLY A 60 2.20 14.17 0.69
CA GLY A 60 2.53 14.72 2.00
C GLY A 60 1.92 13.91 3.13
N ALA A 61 0.63 13.58 3.04
CA ALA A 61 -0.05 12.68 3.98
C ALA A 61 0.61 11.30 3.98
N TYR A 62 0.93 10.76 2.81
CA TYR A 62 1.60 9.48 2.69
C TYR A 62 2.94 9.46 3.45
N ILE A 63 3.79 10.47 3.25
CA ILE A 63 5.10 10.59 3.90
C ILE A 63 4.94 10.79 5.41
N LEU A 64 4.03 11.67 5.82
CA LEU A 64 3.84 12.03 7.23
C LEU A 64 3.35 10.84 8.06
N PHE A 65 2.42 10.06 7.51
CA PHE A 65 1.83 8.92 8.21
C PHE A 65 2.58 7.59 8.02
N ALA A 66 3.51 7.51 7.06
CA ALA A 66 4.36 6.34 6.83
C ALA A 66 4.99 5.70 8.09
N PRO A 67 5.66 6.44 8.99
CA PRO A 67 6.29 5.83 10.18
C PRO A 67 5.26 5.27 11.17
N PHE A 68 4.07 5.88 11.24
CA PHE A 68 2.99 5.43 12.11
C PHE A 68 2.39 4.11 11.60
N VAL A 69 2.04 4.08 10.32
CA VAL A 69 1.35 2.95 9.72
C VAL A 69 2.25 1.72 9.54
N GLY A 70 3.57 1.89 9.43
CA GLY A 70 4.53 0.78 9.43
C GLY A 70 4.45 -0.03 10.72
N GLN A 71 4.40 0.63 11.88
CA GLN A 71 4.27 -0.06 13.16
C GLN A 71 2.88 -0.66 13.39
N VAL A 72 1.82 0.03 12.93
CA VAL A 72 0.47 -0.55 12.91
C VAL A 72 0.46 -1.82 12.06
N ALA A 73 1.12 -1.82 10.91
CA ALA A 73 1.25 -3.01 10.09
C ALA A 73 1.96 -4.14 10.82
N ASP A 74 2.99 -3.87 11.62
CA ASP A 74 3.77 -4.90 12.32
C ASP A 74 3.12 -5.44 13.61
N SER A 75 2.29 -4.61 14.26
CA SER A 75 1.61 -4.96 15.51
C SER A 75 0.24 -5.63 15.31
N PHE A 76 -0.41 -5.41 14.16
CA PHE A 76 -1.71 -5.99 13.83
C PHE A 76 -1.61 -7.06 12.75
N ALA A 77 -2.60 -7.95 12.68
CA ALA A 77 -2.72 -8.90 11.57
C ALA A 77 -2.79 -8.15 10.23
N LYS A 78 -1.89 -8.48 9.29
CA LYS A 78 -1.72 -7.75 8.03
C LYS A 78 -3.02 -7.60 7.24
N GLY A 79 -3.85 -8.65 7.21
CA GLY A 79 -5.17 -8.62 6.57
C GLY A 79 -6.14 -7.60 7.19
N ARG A 80 -6.09 -7.38 8.51
CA ARG A 80 -6.92 -6.36 9.19
C ARG A 80 -6.44 -4.95 8.86
N VAL A 81 -5.13 -4.75 8.73
CA VAL A 81 -4.55 -3.45 8.34
C VAL A 81 -4.91 -3.11 6.90
N MET A 82 -4.85 -4.09 5.98
CA MET A 82 -5.32 -3.91 4.60
C MET A 82 -6.81 -3.58 4.53
N MET A 83 -7.64 -4.24 5.35
CA MET A 83 -9.07 -3.95 5.45
C MET A 83 -9.34 -2.54 5.96
N PHE A 84 -8.66 -2.12 7.04
CA PHE A 84 -8.78 -0.77 7.59
C PHE A 84 -8.31 0.29 6.57
N ALA A 85 -7.20 0.04 5.89
CA ALA A 85 -6.67 0.91 4.84
C ALA A 85 -7.69 1.10 3.70
N ASN A 86 -8.24 0.01 3.16
CA ASN A 86 -9.27 0.09 2.12
C ASN A 86 -10.58 0.72 2.63
N GLY A 87 -10.93 0.51 3.90
CA GLY A 87 -12.05 1.20 4.55
C GLY A 87 -11.84 2.70 4.64
N LEU A 88 -10.62 3.15 4.97
CA LEU A 88 -10.30 4.58 5.00
C LEU A 88 -10.35 5.21 3.60
N LYS A 89 -9.91 4.47 2.57
CA LYS A 89 -10.06 4.88 1.17
C LYS A 89 -11.52 4.99 0.75
N LEU A 90 -12.35 4.02 1.16
CA LEU A 90 -13.80 4.04 0.94
C LEU A 90 -14.45 5.25 1.61
N LEU A 91 -14.10 5.55 2.86
CA LEU A 91 -14.59 6.72 3.58
C LEU A 91 -14.13 8.03 2.90
N GLY A 92 -12.88 8.08 2.43
CA GLY A 92 -12.38 9.21 1.65
C GLY A 92 -13.19 9.40 0.36
N ALA A 93 -13.39 8.35 -0.44
CA ALA A 93 -14.20 8.42 -1.66
C ALA A 93 -15.67 8.79 -1.38
N ALA A 94 -16.26 8.21 -0.34
CA ALA A 94 -17.63 8.53 0.08
C ALA A 94 -17.74 9.99 0.53
N SER A 95 -16.77 10.51 1.27
CA SER A 95 -16.77 11.92 1.70
C SER A 95 -16.79 12.88 0.51
N ILE A 96 -16.01 12.59 -0.54
CA ILE A 96 -16.01 13.36 -1.79
C ILE A 96 -17.37 13.25 -2.49
N CYS A 97 -17.98 12.06 -2.49
CA CYS A 97 -19.30 11.81 -3.07
C CYS A 97 -20.42 12.60 -2.37
N PHE A 98 -20.35 12.75 -1.04
CA PHE A 98 -21.30 13.56 -0.25
C PHE A 98 -21.02 15.07 -0.31
N GLY A 99 -20.06 15.53 -1.13
CA GLY A 99 -19.74 16.95 -1.27
C GLY A 99 -18.90 17.54 -0.14
N ILE A 100 -18.28 16.70 0.69
CA ILE A 100 -17.25 17.15 1.64
C ILE A 100 -16.02 17.61 0.84
N ASN A 101 -15.23 18.52 1.43
CA ASN A 101 -14.04 19.09 0.80
C ASN A 101 -13.15 18.01 0.12
N PRO A 102 -12.94 18.09 -1.20
CA PRO A 102 -12.22 17.06 -1.96
C PRO A 102 -10.79 16.82 -1.46
N PHE A 103 -10.11 17.86 -0.97
CA PHE A 103 -8.74 17.74 -0.44
C PHE A 103 -8.72 16.89 0.83
N LEU A 104 -9.71 17.05 1.71
CA LEU A 104 -9.79 16.26 2.95
C LEU A 104 -10.11 14.80 2.64
N GLY A 105 -11.07 14.55 1.75
CA GLY A 105 -11.40 13.20 1.31
C GLY A 105 -10.20 12.50 0.65
N TYR A 106 -9.48 13.21 -0.22
CA TYR A 106 -8.29 12.68 -0.88
C TYR A 106 -7.10 12.49 0.08
N THR A 107 -6.99 13.33 1.11
CA THR A 107 -6.03 13.15 2.21
C THR A 107 -6.30 11.84 2.96
N LEU A 108 -7.57 11.53 3.27
CA LEU A 108 -7.95 10.27 3.92
C LEU A 108 -7.56 9.06 3.05
N VAL A 109 -7.79 9.14 1.74
CA VAL A 109 -7.33 8.11 0.80
C VAL A 109 -5.80 7.98 0.84
N GLY A 110 -5.06 9.09 0.92
CA GLY A 110 -3.61 9.10 1.09
C GLY A 110 -3.14 8.40 2.37
N VAL A 111 -3.79 8.63 3.50
CA VAL A 111 -3.51 7.92 4.77
C VAL A 111 -3.81 6.41 4.62
N GLY A 112 -4.91 6.05 3.95
CA GLY A 112 -5.25 4.67 3.66
C GLY A 112 -4.20 4.00 2.76
N ALA A 113 -3.75 4.67 1.71
CA ALA A 113 -2.69 4.19 0.83
C ALA A 113 -1.36 4.01 1.57
N ALA A 114 -1.01 4.92 2.48
CA ALA A 114 0.15 4.80 3.33
C ALA A 114 0.10 3.53 4.18
N ALA A 115 -1.04 3.23 4.79
CA ALA A 115 -1.22 2.03 5.61
C ALA A 115 -1.25 0.74 4.80
N TYR A 116 -1.73 0.81 3.56
CA TYR A 116 -1.81 -0.36 2.69
C TYR A 116 -0.42 -0.88 2.27
N SER A 117 0.54 0.02 1.98
CA SER A 117 1.87 -0.32 1.48
C SER A 117 2.72 -1.25 2.38
N PRO A 118 2.91 -1.01 3.69
CA PRO A 118 3.64 -1.96 4.54
C PRO A 118 2.87 -3.28 4.74
N ALA A 119 1.54 -3.24 4.69
CA ALA A 119 0.72 -4.43 4.85
C ALA A 119 0.78 -5.36 3.62
N LYS A 120 0.78 -4.82 2.39
CA LYS A 120 0.79 -5.61 1.14
C LYS A 120 2.05 -6.47 0.98
N TYR A 121 3.22 -5.95 1.33
CA TYR A 121 4.46 -6.72 1.24
C TYR A 121 4.65 -7.65 2.44
N GLY A 122 4.13 -7.26 3.61
CA GLY A 122 4.11 -8.10 4.80
C GLY A 122 3.33 -9.39 4.57
N ILE A 123 2.10 -9.28 4.06
CA ILE A 123 1.24 -10.45 3.82
C ILE A 123 1.81 -11.39 2.75
N LEU A 124 2.45 -10.83 1.72
CA LEU A 124 3.08 -11.63 0.67
C LEU A 124 4.24 -12.46 1.22
N GLY A 125 5.00 -11.87 2.14
CA GLY A 125 6.02 -12.56 2.91
C GLY A 125 5.44 -13.70 3.76
N GLU A 126 4.33 -13.49 4.45
CA GLU A 126 3.76 -14.54 5.30
C GLU A 126 3.12 -15.67 4.49
N LEU A 127 2.53 -15.36 3.33
CA LEU A 127 1.86 -16.34 2.46
C LEU A 127 2.80 -17.14 1.55
N THR A 128 4.01 -16.64 1.27
CA THR A 128 4.93 -17.27 0.30
C THR A 128 6.38 -17.32 0.80
N THR A 129 7.12 -18.36 0.42
CA THR A 129 8.50 -18.62 0.86
C THR A 129 9.47 -18.79 -0.32
N GLY A 130 10.73 -18.34 -0.13
CA GLY A 130 11.83 -18.54 -1.07
C GLY A 130 11.57 -17.99 -2.48
N SER A 131 11.80 -18.82 -3.50
CA SER A 131 11.66 -18.46 -4.92
C SER A 131 10.21 -18.13 -5.35
N LYS A 132 9.21 -18.58 -4.59
CA LYS A 132 7.80 -18.26 -4.86
C LYS A 132 7.44 -16.83 -4.49
N LEU A 133 8.14 -16.23 -3.52
CA LEU A 133 7.93 -14.82 -3.13
C LEU A 133 8.23 -13.86 -4.28
N VAL A 134 9.29 -14.13 -5.05
CA VAL A 134 9.66 -13.32 -6.21
C VAL A 134 8.58 -13.41 -7.31
N LYS A 135 8.07 -14.61 -7.59
CA LYS A 135 6.99 -14.82 -8.57
C LYS A 135 5.68 -14.16 -8.12
N ALA A 136 5.33 -14.31 -6.84
CA ALA A 136 4.16 -13.68 -6.22
C ALA A 136 4.24 -12.15 -6.28
N ASN A 137 5.42 -11.59 -6.00
CA ASN A 137 5.64 -10.16 -6.08
C ASN A 137 5.54 -9.64 -7.52
N GLY A 138 6.15 -10.34 -8.47
CA GLY A 138 6.04 -10.01 -9.89
C GLY A 138 4.59 -10.00 -10.38
N LEU A 139 3.79 -11.00 -9.99
CA LEU A 139 2.37 -11.06 -10.33
C LEU A 139 1.56 -9.91 -9.70
N MET A 140 1.84 -9.58 -8.44
CA MET A 140 1.16 -8.50 -7.72
C MET A 140 1.47 -7.13 -8.34
N GLU A 141 2.73 -6.87 -8.68
CA GLU A 141 3.14 -5.62 -9.33
C GLU A 141 2.60 -5.53 -10.77
N ALA A 142 2.64 -6.62 -11.55
CA ALA A 142 2.04 -6.66 -12.88
C ALA A 142 0.53 -6.37 -12.84
N SER A 143 -0.19 -6.96 -11.87
CA SER A 143 -1.62 -6.67 -11.67
C SER A 143 -1.87 -5.21 -11.27
N THR A 144 -0.97 -4.62 -10.49
CA THR A 144 -1.06 -3.22 -10.06
C THR A 144 -0.87 -2.28 -11.25
N ILE A 145 0.09 -2.55 -12.13
CA ILE A 145 0.30 -1.77 -13.36
C ILE A 145 -0.94 -1.85 -14.26
N ALA A 146 -1.50 -3.05 -14.45
CA ALA A 146 -2.73 -3.21 -15.22
C ALA A 146 -3.90 -2.43 -14.58
N ALA A 147 -4.02 -2.47 -13.25
CA ALA A 147 -5.04 -1.72 -12.51
C ALA A 147 -4.86 -0.20 -12.62
N ILE A 148 -3.62 0.31 -12.59
CA ILE A 148 -3.31 1.74 -12.78
C ILE A 148 -3.78 2.20 -14.16
N LEU A 149 -3.44 1.44 -15.21
CA LEU A 149 -3.81 1.78 -16.59
C LEU A 149 -5.33 1.76 -16.78
N LEU A 150 -5.98 0.67 -16.34
CA LEU A 150 -7.44 0.53 -16.46
C LEU A 150 -8.17 1.57 -15.61
N GLY A 151 -7.71 1.82 -14.39
CA GLY A 151 -8.31 2.80 -13.48
C GLY A 151 -8.17 4.23 -14.00
N SER A 152 -7.04 4.57 -14.61
CA SER A 152 -6.83 5.90 -15.20
C SER A 152 -7.78 6.16 -16.37
N VAL A 153 -7.90 5.18 -17.29
CA VAL A 153 -8.79 5.29 -18.44
C VAL A 153 -10.25 5.29 -17.99
N ALA A 154 -10.66 4.33 -17.16
CA ALA A 154 -12.03 4.24 -16.67
C ALA A 154 -12.41 5.47 -15.84
N GLY A 155 -11.53 5.92 -14.94
CA GLY A 155 -11.75 7.11 -14.12
C GLY A 155 -11.94 8.37 -14.96
N GLY A 156 -11.11 8.58 -15.98
CA GLY A 156 -11.26 9.70 -16.91
C GLY A 156 -12.58 9.64 -17.69
N VAL A 157 -12.86 8.51 -18.36
CA VAL A 157 -14.07 8.35 -19.19
C VAL A 157 -15.35 8.48 -18.36
N LEU A 158 -15.41 7.84 -17.19
CA LEU A 158 -16.57 7.94 -16.31
C LEU A 158 -16.74 9.35 -15.76
N ALA A 159 -15.64 10.06 -15.47
CA ALA A 159 -15.71 11.41 -14.95
C ALA A 159 -16.18 12.43 -15.99
N ASP A 160 -15.80 12.23 -17.25
CA ASP A 160 -16.29 13.03 -18.38
C ASP A 160 -17.79 12.84 -18.62
N TRP A 161 -18.32 11.63 -18.38
CA TRP A 161 -19.75 11.35 -18.47
C TRP A 161 -20.51 11.91 -17.26
N HIS A 162 -20.15 11.48 -16.06
CA HIS A 162 -20.80 11.91 -14.83
C HIS A 162 -19.89 11.69 -13.62
N VAL A 163 -19.37 12.78 -13.05
CA VAL A 163 -18.42 12.75 -11.91
C VAL A 163 -18.94 11.91 -10.74
N LEU A 164 -20.22 12.03 -10.38
CA LEU A 164 -20.83 11.21 -9.32
C LEU A 164 -20.79 9.70 -9.62
N VAL A 165 -20.97 9.29 -10.88
CA VAL A 165 -20.89 7.88 -11.27
C VAL A 165 -19.44 7.39 -11.18
N ALA A 166 -18.47 8.21 -11.57
CA ALA A 166 -17.05 7.90 -11.40
C ALA A 166 -16.68 7.72 -9.92
N LEU A 167 -17.12 8.63 -9.05
CA LEU A 167 -16.91 8.54 -7.60
C LEU A 167 -17.60 7.32 -6.98
N ALA A 168 -18.82 7.02 -7.39
CA ALA A 168 -19.55 5.83 -6.96
C ALA A 168 -18.83 4.54 -7.41
N ALA A 169 -18.33 4.49 -8.65
CA ALA A 169 -17.54 3.36 -9.14
C ALA A 169 -16.24 3.17 -8.34
N CYS A 170 -15.57 4.26 -7.94
CA CYS A 170 -14.41 4.19 -7.05
C CYS A 170 -14.78 3.64 -5.66
N ALA A 171 -15.88 4.12 -5.07
CA ALA A 171 -16.38 3.62 -3.80
C ALA A 171 -16.73 2.13 -3.88
N LEU A 172 -17.37 1.69 -4.97
CA LEU A 172 -17.66 0.27 -5.21
C LEU A 172 -16.37 -0.56 -5.37
N ALA A 173 -15.34 -0.04 -6.04
CA ALA A 173 -14.05 -0.71 -6.14
C ALA A 173 -13.39 -0.88 -4.76
N TYR A 174 -13.39 0.15 -3.91
CA TYR A 174 -12.88 0.04 -2.54
C TYR A 174 -13.73 -0.90 -1.68
N GLY A 175 -15.05 -0.85 -1.81
CA GLY A 175 -15.97 -1.78 -1.15
C GLY A 175 -15.70 -3.23 -1.55
N GLY A 176 -15.52 -3.49 -2.85
CA GLY A 176 -15.12 -4.79 -3.38
C GLY A 176 -13.75 -5.24 -2.84
N ALA A 177 -12.80 -4.32 -2.69
CA ALA A 177 -11.50 -4.61 -2.09
C ALA A 177 -11.62 -4.94 -0.58
N VAL A 178 -12.51 -4.28 0.15
CA VAL A 178 -12.83 -4.61 1.56
C VAL A 178 -13.47 -5.99 1.66
N VAL A 179 -14.43 -6.30 0.79
CA VAL A 179 -15.07 -7.62 0.73
C VAL A 179 -14.07 -8.70 0.36
N ALA A 180 -13.21 -8.47 -0.64
CA ALA A 180 -12.11 -9.37 -1.00
C ALA A 180 -11.15 -9.62 0.18
N ASN A 181 -10.88 -8.59 0.99
CA ASN A 181 -10.07 -8.72 2.20
C ASN A 181 -10.70 -9.60 3.29
N ILE A 182 -12.02 -9.78 3.32
CA ILE A 182 -12.69 -10.71 4.27
C ILE A 182 -12.26 -12.17 3.98
N TYR A 183 -12.00 -12.49 2.71
CA TYR A 183 -11.57 -13.82 2.29
C TYR A 183 -10.08 -14.10 2.54
N ILE A 184 -9.32 -13.11 3.01
CA ILE A 184 -7.93 -13.29 3.42
C ILE A 184 -7.94 -14.06 4.76
N PRO A 185 -7.33 -15.26 4.82
CA PRO A 185 -7.26 -16.02 6.07
C PRO A 185 -6.54 -15.20 7.14
N LYS A 186 -7.04 -15.23 8.38
CA LYS A 186 -6.46 -14.48 9.51
C LYS A 186 -5.06 -15.02 9.81
N LEU A 187 -4.03 -14.34 9.31
CA LEU A 187 -2.64 -14.62 9.69
C LEU A 187 -2.33 -14.00 11.07
N ALA A 188 -1.54 -14.73 11.87
CA ALA A 188 -1.13 -14.27 13.19
C ALA A 188 -0.30 -12.98 13.09
N ALA A 189 -0.54 -12.02 13.99
CA ALA A 189 0.23 -10.79 14.02
C ALA A 189 1.71 -11.08 14.27
N ALA A 190 2.60 -10.44 13.50
CA ALA A 190 4.04 -10.69 13.59
C ALA A 190 4.63 -10.31 14.96
N ARG A 191 4.07 -9.30 15.66
CA ARG A 191 4.49 -8.87 17.02
C ARG A 191 3.33 -8.30 17.85
N PRO A 192 2.58 -9.11 18.62
CA PRO A 192 1.61 -8.56 19.55
C PRO A 192 2.31 -7.87 20.74
N GLY A 193 2.02 -6.58 20.98
CA GLY A 193 2.35 -5.91 22.25
C GLY A 193 3.52 -4.92 22.29
N GLN A 194 3.97 -4.36 21.17
CA GLN A 194 5.06 -3.38 21.19
C GLN A 194 4.60 -1.97 21.65
N SER A 195 5.36 -1.32 22.56
CA SER A 195 4.99 -0.05 23.20
C SER A 195 4.98 1.15 22.24
N TRP A 196 3.91 1.95 22.28
CA TRP A 196 3.68 3.14 21.45
C TRP A 196 4.50 4.36 21.92
N ASN A 197 5.78 4.44 21.54
CA ASN A 197 6.64 5.57 21.91
C ASN A 197 7.05 6.39 20.68
N LEU A 198 6.17 7.31 20.26
CA LEU A 198 6.24 8.12 19.03
C LEU A 198 7.63 8.76 18.76
N ILE A 199 8.32 9.23 19.80
CA ILE A 199 9.62 9.90 19.69
C ILE A 199 10.75 8.90 19.36
N ASN A 200 10.72 7.71 19.96
CA ASN A 200 11.69 6.66 19.64
C ASN A 200 11.43 6.07 18.25
N MET A 201 10.18 6.12 17.77
CA MET A 201 9.77 5.66 16.44
C MET A 201 10.34 6.56 15.34
N THR A 202 10.17 7.88 15.46
CA THR A 202 10.72 8.84 14.50
C THR A 202 12.24 8.87 14.52
N ARG A 203 12.88 8.72 15.69
CA ARG A 203 14.35 8.59 15.79
C ARG A 203 14.87 7.30 15.13
N SER A 204 14.21 6.16 15.31
CA SER A 204 14.58 4.91 14.64
C SER A 204 14.40 5.00 13.13
N PHE A 205 13.38 5.71 12.65
CA PHE A 205 13.20 6.00 11.22
C PHE A 205 14.34 6.88 10.69
N LEU A 206 14.65 7.98 11.37
CA LEU A 206 15.74 8.89 10.98
C LEU A 206 17.11 8.19 11.01
N ASN A 207 17.38 7.37 12.03
CA ASN A 207 18.62 6.60 12.13
C ASN A 207 18.73 5.54 11.04
N ALA A 208 17.63 4.85 10.69
CA ALA A 208 17.61 3.90 9.58
C ALA A 208 17.81 4.60 8.23
N CYS A 209 17.13 5.72 7.98
CA CYS A 209 17.34 6.54 6.79
C CYS A 209 18.79 7.01 6.68
N THR A 210 19.38 7.46 7.80
CA THR A 210 20.79 7.91 7.83
C THR A 210 21.76 6.76 7.61
N SER A 211 21.46 5.56 8.13
CA SER A 211 22.27 4.36 7.93
C SER A 211 22.17 3.82 6.49
N LEU A 212 20.97 3.82 5.90
CA LEU A 212 20.76 3.46 4.49
C LEU A 212 21.45 4.46 3.55
N TRP A 213 21.43 5.74 3.89
CA TRP A 213 22.11 6.78 3.12
C TRP A 213 23.64 6.72 3.26
N ARG A 214 24.18 6.05 4.28
CA ARG A 214 25.63 5.87 4.44
C ARG A 214 26.17 4.65 3.69
N ASN A 215 25.34 3.68 3.32
CA ASN A 215 25.76 2.50 2.58
C ASN A 215 25.76 2.74 1.06
N GLY A 216 26.94 2.57 0.43
CA GLY A 216 27.16 2.85 -0.99
C GLY A 216 26.31 2.02 -1.95
N GLU A 217 26.09 0.74 -1.68
CA GLU A 217 25.28 -0.14 -2.55
C GLU A 217 23.77 0.14 -2.45
N THR A 218 23.28 0.58 -1.30
CA THR A 218 21.86 0.89 -1.08
C THR A 218 21.48 2.23 -1.69
N ARG A 219 22.42 3.18 -1.78
CA ARG A 219 22.23 4.45 -2.51
C ARG A 219 21.87 4.23 -3.98
N PHE A 220 22.55 3.34 -4.69
CA PHE A 220 22.25 3.08 -6.11
C PHE A 220 20.89 2.39 -6.30
N SER A 221 20.50 1.49 -5.38
CA SER A 221 19.15 0.91 -5.39
C SER A 221 18.07 1.94 -5.07
N LEU A 222 18.33 2.87 -4.14
CA LEU A 222 17.44 4.01 -3.83
C LEU A 222 17.30 4.97 -5.00
N VAL A 223 18.40 5.31 -5.69
CA VAL A 223 18.39 6.21 -6.84
C VAL A 223 17.71 5.56 -8.05
N GLY A 224 17.98 4.28 -8.31
CA GLY A 224 17.32 3.52 -9.38
C GLY A 224 15.82 3.34 -9.18
N THR A 225 15.38 3.09 -7.94
CA THR A 225 13.94 3.04 -7.60
C THR A 225 13.28 4.42 -7.58
N SER A 226 14.03 5.49 -7.27
CA SER A 226 13.54 6.88 -7.32
C SER A 226 13.27 7.37 -8.75
N TYR A 227 13.95 6.80 -9.76
CA TYR A 227 13.76 7.14 -11.18
C TYR A 227 12.47 6.52 -11.75
N SER A 228 11.94 5.44 -11.16
CA SER A 228 10.71 4.76 -11.59
C SER A 228 9.41 5.28 -10.93
N GLY A 229 9.42 6.45 -10.28
CA GLY A 229 8.19 7.11 -9.80
C GLY A 229 7.64 6.65 -8.44
N GLU A 230 8.14 5.58 -7.83
CA GLU A 230 7.65 5.07 -6.53
C GLU A 230 8.53 5.48 -5.34
N ARG A 231 8.71 6.79 -5.16
CA ARG A 231 9.73 7.37 -4.25
C ARG A 231 9.49 7.11 -2.76
N VAL A 232 8.25 6.85 -2.32
CA VAL A 232 7.92 6.79 -0.88
C VAL A 232 7.47 5.41 -0.43
N SER A 233 6.69 4.70 -1.24
CA SER A 233 6.18 3.37 -0.85
C SER A 233 7.28 2.34 -0.67
N ARG A 234 8.33 2.34 -1.50
CA ARG A 234 9.43 1.37 -1.37
C ARG A 234 10.41 1.73 -0.27
N CYS A 235 10.63 3.01 0.03
CA CYS A 235 11.53 3.42 1.11
C CYS A 235 10.96 3.04 2.48
N VAL A 236 9.65 3.20 2.67
CA VAL A 236 8.91 2.78 3.86
C VAL A 236 8.75 1.25 3.92
N SER A 237 8.53 0.59 2.77
CA SER A 237 8.62 -0.87 2.70
C SER A 237 10.03 -1.41 2.95
N CYS A 238 11.08 -0.66 2.59
CA CYS A 238 12.47 -0.97 2.95
C CYS A 238 12.66 -1.01 4.47
N TRP A 239 11.99 -0.10 5.18
CA TRP A 239 12.02 0.02 6.63
C TRP A 239 11.24 -1.10 7.35
N CYS A 240 9.99 -1.41 6.96
CA CYS A 240 9.24 -2.56 7.52
C CYS A 240 9.86 -3.92 7.15
N CYS A 241 10.55 -4.01 6.01
CA CYS A 241 11.19 -5.23 5.53
C CYS A 241 12.66 -5.35 6.00
N GLY A 242 13.03 -4.70 7.11
CA GLY A 242 14.36 -4.82 7.74
C GLY A 242 14.80 -6.26 8.05
N TYR A 243 13.91 -7.24 7.96
CA TYR A 243 14.23 -8.67 8.14
C TYR A 243 14.21 -9.51 6.85
N ARG A 244 13.82 -8.96 5.69
CA ARG A 244 13.57 -9.81 4.50
C ARG A 244 14.13 -9.30 3.17
N TRP A 245 15.02 -8.31 3.23
CA TRP A 245 15.96 -8.00 2.14
C TRP A 245 17.04 -9.06 1.90
N ARG A 246 17.10 -10.12 2.73
CA ARG A 246 18.04 -11.24 2.59
C ARG A 246 17.93 -12.00 1.25
N TRP A 247 16.87 -11.77 0.48
CA TRP A 247 16.58 -12.47 -0.79
C TRP A 247 16.70 -11.61 -2.05
N ALA A 248 16.92 -10.30 -1.91
CA ALA A 248 17.24 -9.42 -3.03
C ALA A 248 18.75 -9.12 -3.14
N LEU A 249 19.54 -9.54 -2.14
CA LEU A 249 20.99 -9.46 -2.16
C LEU A 249 21.59 -10.74 -2.80
N PRO A 250 22.64 -10.62 -3.63
CA PRO A 250 23.46 -11.74 -4.06
C PRO A 250 23.88 -12.61 -2.87
N ILE A 251 23.97 -13.93 -3.07
CA ILE A 251 24.22 -14.94 -2.01
C ILE A 251 25.44 -14.59 -1.14
N THR A 252 26.41 -13.85 -1.69
CA THR A 252 27.68 -13.44 -1.07
C THR A 252 27.56 -12.37 0.01
N LEU A 253 26.44 -11.64 0.12
CA LEU A 253 26.29 -10.49 1.03
C LEU A 253 25.34 -10.73 2.22
N ARG A 254 25.02 -11.99 2.54
CA ARG A 254 24.15 -12.30 3.70
C ARG A 254 24.93 -12.17 5.01
N PRO A 255 24.52 -11.33 5.98
CA PRO A 255 25.14 -11.32 7.29
C PRO A 255 24.90 -12.66 8.03
N PRO A 256 25.86 -13.09 8.87
CA PRO A 256 25.77 -14.35 9.60
C PRO A 256 24.65 -14.30 10.65
N ILE A 257 24.03 -15.45 10.85
CA ILE A 257 22.87 -15.64 11.72
C ILE A 257 23.35 -15.52 13.17
N SER A 258 23.16 -14.35 13.82
CA SER A 258 23.28 -14.28 15.26
C SER A 258 21.97 -14.72 15.90
N THR A 259 21.93 -15.97 16.32
CA THR A 259 20.93 -16.57 17.18
C THR A 259 21.03 -15.95 18.57
N ARG A 260 20.23 -14.93 18.84
CA ARG A 260 19.82 -14.54 20.20
C ARG A 260 18.56 -13.68 20.08
N TRP A 261 17.43 -14.34 20.12
CA TRP A 261 16.09 -13.79 20.30
C TRP A 261 15.40 -14.64 21.35
#